data_AF-A0A0L6WEM9-F1
#
_entry.id   AF-A0A0L6WEM9-F1
#
_cell.length_a   1.000
_cell.length_b   1.000
_cell.length_c   1.000
_cell.angle_alpha   90.00
_cell.angle_beta   90.00
_cell.angle_gamma   90.00
#
_symmetry.space_group_name_H-M   'P 1'
#
loop_
_entity.id
_entity.type
_entity.pdbx_description
1 polymer ?
#
loop_
_entity_poly.entity_id
_entity_poly.type
_entity_poly.pdbx_seq_one_letter_code
_entity_poly.pdbx_strand_id
1 'polypeptide(L)'
;MSTTNLGGSNPPIFPDDCQFDGTNYTLFRDRVVIAVQLKGADGYLGGSILAPHSETKPSPTASPATATEWWDPSPSPQQWRAQNARALALIVYNTENPVGVGIQMSGMAVEAWSTLRKSYGAVSDLGVASMENVLRMAKYKDSADFPEHIADL
;
A
#
# COMPACT_ATOMS: atom_id res chain seq x y z
N MET A 1 12.77 1.70 -19.87
CA MET A 1 13.71 1.23 -18.84
C MET A 1 13.32 1.92 -17.54
N SER A 2 12.48 1.28 -16.72
CA SER A 2 11.99 1.89 -15.48
C SER A 2 12.94 1.52 -14.35
N THR A 3 13.73 2.49 -13.91
CA THR A 3 14.71 2.32 -12.83
C THR A 3 14.00 2.39 -11.48
N THR A 4 13.79 1.25 -10.83
CA THR A 4 13.31 1.19 -9.45
C THR A 4 14.43 1.66 -8.52
N ASN A 5 14.40 2.95 -8.16
CA ASN A 5 15.40 3.56 -7.29
C ASN A 5 15.15 3.16 -5.83
N LEU A 6 15.55 1.94 -5.44
CA LEU A 6 15.38 1.42 -4.06
C LEU A 6 16.24 2.17 -3.01
N GLY A 7 17.21 2.98 -3.46
CA GLY A 7 18.15 3.73 -2.60
C GLY A 7 17.73 5.16 -2.25
N GLY A 8 16.65 5.69 -2.83
CA GLY A 8 16.17 7.04 -2.55
C GLY A 8 15.41 7.16 -1.23
N SER A 9 15.49 8.33 -0.58
CA SER A 9 14.67 8.69 0.59
C SER A 9 13.17 8.84 0.27
N ASN A 10 12.79 8.70 -1.00
CA ASN A 10 11.44 8.85 -1.51
C ASN A 10 10.74 7.49 -1.64
N PRO A 11 9.40 7.44 -1.49
CA PRO A 11 8.66 6.19 -1.66
C PRO A 11 8.87 5.62 -3.07
N PRO A 12 8.97 4.29 -3.23
CA PRO A 12 9.09 3.66 -4.53
C PRO A 12 7.85 3.95 -5.39
N ILE A 13 8.08 4.21 -6.67
CA ILE A 13 7.03 4.28 -7.69
C ILE A 13 7.06 2.96 -8.46
N PHE A 14 5.89 2.33 -8.57
CA PHE A 14 5.67 1.11 -9.30
C PHE A 14 5.54 1.43 -10.80
N PRO A 15 5.92 0.48 -11.68
CA PRO A 15 5.57 0.55 -13.09
C PRO A 15 4.07 0.82 -13.29
N ASP A 16 3.69 1.51 -14.36
CA ASP A 16 2.30 1.92 -14.61
C ASP A 16 1.33 0.73 -14.57
N ASP A 17 1.71 -0.39 -15.17
CA ASP A 17 0.97 -1.67 -15.19
C ASP A 17 0.79 -2.32 -13.80
N CYS A 18 1.49 -1.79 -12.80
CA CYS A 18 1.49 -2.27 -11.43
C CYS A 18 0.87 -1.27 -10.43
N GLN A 19 0.42 -0.11 -10.90
CA GLN A 19 -0.28 0.86 -10.07
C GLN A 19 -1.71 0.39 -9.80
N PHE A 20 -2.32 0.92 -8.74
CA PHE A 20 -3.69 0.57 -8.38
C PHE A 20 -4.69 1.22 -9.33
N ASP A 21 -5.45 0.38 -10.04
CA ASP A 21 -6.47 0.78 -11.02
C ASP A 21 -7.91 0.55 -10.51
N GLY A 22 -8.07 0.04 -9.28
CA GLY A 22 -9.35 -0.32 -8.70
C GLY A 22 -9.71 -1.81 -8.83
N THR A 23 -8.99 -2.58 -9.65
CA THR A 23 -9.28 -4.00 -9.92
C THR A 23 -8.19 -4.93 -9.37
N ASN A 24 -6.94 -4.46 -9.31
CA ASN A 24 -5.77 -5.24 -8.92
C ASN A 24 -5.40 -5.12 -7.41
N TYR A 25 -6.40 -4.88 -6.54
CA TYR A 25 -6.17 -4.54 -5.14
C TYR A 25 -5.27 -5.52 -4.38
N THR A 26 -5.44 -6.84 -4.56
CA THR A 26 -4.62 -7.85 -3.85
C THR A 26 -3.13 -7.70 -4.17
N LEU A 27 -2.79 -7.58 -5.46
CA LEU A 27 -1.39 -7.43 -5.90
C LEU A 27 -0.81 -6.09 -5.46
N PHE A 28 -1.61 -5.02 -5.59
CA PHE A 28 -1.23 -3.69 -5.11
C PHE A 28 -0.96 -3.69 -3.60
N ARG A 29 -1.85 -4.30 -2.81
CA ARG A 29 -1.74 -4.42 -1.35
C ARG A 29 -0.41 -5.05 -0.95
N ASP A 30 -0.09 -6.19 -1.55
CA ASP A 30 1.13 -6.93 -1.21
C ASP A 30 2.38 -6.13 -1.53
N ARG A 31 2.41 -5.42 -2.66
CA ARG A 31 3.52 -4.55 -3.03
C ARG A 31 3.70 -3.39 -2.06
N VAL A 32 2.62 -2.72 -1.66
CA VAL A 32 2.67 -1.63 -0.67
C VAL A 32 3.19 -2.15 0.67
N VAL A 33 2.67 -3.30 1.14
CA VAL A 33 3.10 -3.92 2.40
C VAL A 33 4.60 -4.27 2.37
N ILE A 34 5.09 -4.88 1.29
CA ILE A 34 6.51 -5.19 1.12
C ILE A 34 7.36 -3.90 1.12
N ALA A 35 6.92 -2.88 0.37
CA ALA A 35 7.65 -1.61 0.27
C ALA A 35 7.79 -0.90 1.62
N VAL A 36 6.77 -0.93 2.47
CA VAL A 36 6.86 -0.32 3.80
C VAL A 36 7.60 -1.17 4.81
N GLN A 37 7.53 -2.50 4.73
CA GLN A 37 8.30 -3.40 5.60
C GLN A 37 9.80 -3.29 5.33
N LEU A 38 10.20 -3.23 4.05
CA LEU A 38 11.58 -2.99 3.64
C LEU A 38 12.17 -1.70 4.23
N LYS A 39 11.31 -0.77 4.60
CA LYS A 39 11.69 0.51 5.16
C LYS A 39 11.23 0.67 6.62
N GLY A 40 10.62 -0.31 7.27
CA GLY A 40 10.14 -0.18 8.66
C GLY A 40 9.04 0.87 8.90
N ALA A 41 8.20 1.19 7.90
CA ALA A 41 7.08 2.14 8.03
C ALA A 41 5.69 1.47 8.11
N ASP A 42 5.64 0.16 8.33
CA ASP A 42 4.40 -0.60 8.50
C ASP A 42 3.52 -0.02 9.64
N GLY A 43 4.14 0.50 10.71
CA GLY A 43 3.44 1.16 11.81
C GLY A 43 2.67 2.43 11.42
N TYR A 44 3.05 3.14 10.35
CA TYR A 44 2.31 4.31 9.84
C TYR A 44 1.10 3.91 9.00
N LEU A 45 1.18 2.76 8.32
CA LEU A 45 0.08 2.14 7.57
C LEU A 45 -0.95 1.50 8.49
N GLY A 46 -0.48 0.82 9.54
CA GLY A 46 -1.33 0.19 10.55
C GLY A 46 -1.87 1.14 11.61
N GLY A 47 -1.29 2.33 11.75
CA GLY A 47 -1.64 3.29 12.80
C GLY A 47 -1.06 2.97 14.19
N SER A 48 -0.13 2.01 14.27
CA SER A 48 0.54 1.63 15.53
C SER A 48 1.50 2.72 16.03
N ILE A 49 2.03 3.57 15.13
CA ILE A 49 2.89 4.72 15.48
C ILE A 49 2.01 5.97 15.57
N LEU A 50 1.61 6.32 16.79
CA LEU A 50 0.79 7.51 17.04
C LEU A 50 1.61 8.79 16.89
N ALA A 51 0.94 9.87 16.49
CA ALA A 51 1.56 11.20 16.47
C ALA A 51 2.03 11.58 17.88
N PRO A 52 3.30 11.99 18.07
CA PRO A 52 3.77 12.43 19.37
C PRO A 52 2.95 13.63 19.85
N HIS A 53 2.52 13.61 21.10
CA HIS A 53 1.82 14.75 21.70
C HIS A 53 2.75 15.97 21.66
N SER A 54 2.32 17.04 21.01
CA SER A 54 3.15 18.23 20.85
C SER A 54 3.21 19.01 22.16
N GLU A 55 4.09 18.62 23.08
CA GLU A 55 4.50 19.52 24.14
C GLU A 55 5.31 20.66 23.52
N THR A 56 4.69 21.84 23.46
CA THR A 56 5.25 23.03 22.85
C THR A 56 6.36 23.58 23.76
N LYS A 57 7.61 23.48 23.32
CA LYS A 57 8.65 24.44 23.71
C LYS A 57 9.50 24.79 22.49
N PRO A 58 9.57 26.06 22.06
CA PRO A 58 10.48 26.45 21.00
C PRO A 58 11.92 26.40 21.54
N SER A 59 12.72 25.43 21.08
CA SER A 59 14.17 25.46 21.27
C SER A 59 14.82 25.97 19.98
N PRO A 60 15.56 27.09 20.00
CA PRO A 60 16.22 27.63 18.83
C PRO A 60 17.56 26.93 18.64
N THR A 61 17.56 25.70 18.15
CA THR A 61 18.78 25.09 17.60
C THR A 61 18.39 24.13 16.50
N ALA A 62 18.41 24.62 15.26
CA ALA A 62 18.40 23.77 14.09
C ALA A 62 19.75 23.03 14.03
N SER A 63 19.82 21.91 14.75
CA SER A 63 20.84 20.90 14.49
C SER A 63 20.52 20.26 13.14
N PRO A 64 21.52 19.94 12.29
CA PRO A 64 21.24 19.28 11.02
C PRO A 64 20.46 18.00 11.33
N ALA A 65 19.26 17.88 10.75
CA ALA A 65 18.41 16.72 10.93
C ALA A 65 19.17 15.49 10.44
N THR A 66 19.77 14.76 11.37
CA THR A 66 20.25 13.41 11.10
C THR A 66 19.05 12.67 10.52
N ALA A 67 19.22 12.06 9.35
CA ALA A 67 18.18 11.25 8.73
C ALA A 67 17.86 10.09 9.68
N THR A 68 16.89 10.30 10.58
CA THR A 68 16.44 9.25 11.48
C THR A 68 15.88 8.12 10.61
N GLU A 69 16.44 6.94 10.81
CA GLU A 69 16.04 5.73 10.13
C GLU A 69 14.55 5.48 10.41
N TRP A 70 13.82 5.02 9.41
CA TRP A 70 12.36 4.94 9.42
C TRP A 70 11.78 4.10 10.57
N TRP A 71 12.59 3.22 11.18
CA TRP A 71 12.22 2.31 12.25
C TRP A 71 12.33 2.90 13.66
N ASP A 72 12.63 4.18 13.83
CA ASP A 72 12.63 4.82 15.15
C ASP A 72 11.24 4.69 15.81
N PRO A 73 11.12 3.98 16.95
CA PRO A 73 9.86 3.76 17.63
C PRO A 73 9.33 5.02 18.34
N SER A 74 10.10 6.11 18.41
CA SER A 74 9.70 7.36 19.06
C SER A 74 10.14 8.59 18.25
N PRO A 75 9.58 8.76 17.03
CA PRO A 75 9.96 9.86 16.15
C PRO A 75 9.58 11.21 16.78
N SER A 76 10.37 12.25 16.48
CA SER A 76 9.95 13.63 16.78
C SER A 76 8.69 14.00 15.98
N PRO A 77 7.91 15.04 16.40
CA PRO A 77 6.71 15.45 15.67
C PRO A 77 6.96 15.77 14.18
N GLN A 78 8.11 16.36 13.85
CA GLN A 78 8.46 16.70 12.48
C GLN A 78 8.81 15.45 11.67
N GLN A 79 9.55 14.50 12.26
CA GLN A 79 9.89 13.23 11.62
C GLN A 79 8.64 12.39 11.40
N TRP A 80 7.76 12.29 12.40
CA TRP A 80 6.49 11.57 12.28
C TRP A 80 5.66 12.11 11.10
N ARG A 81 5.53 13.44 10.96
CA ARG A 81 4.82 14.07 9.83
C ARG A 81 5.46 13.73 8.49
N ALA A 82 6.78 13.79 8.40
CA ALA A 82 7.49 13.46 7.16
C ALA A 82 7.30 11.98 6.77
N GLN A 83 7.33 11.06 7.73
CA GLN A 83 7.14 9.64 7.47
C GLN A 83 5.68 9.29 7.15
N ASN A 84 4.71 9.86 7.87
CA ASN A 84 3.29 9.73 7.50
C ASN A 84 3.04 10.26 6.08
N ALA A 85 3.61 11.41 5.71
CA ALA A 85 3.48 11.95 4.36
C ALA A 85 4.12 11.06 3.30
N ARG A 86 5.26 10.42 3.60
CA ARG A 86 5.90 9.44 2.70
C ARG A 86 5.07 8.17 2.53
N ALA A 87 4.50 7.63 3.60
CA ALA A 87 3.60 6.49 3.54
C ALA A 87 2.32 6.82 2.76
N LEU A 88 1.77 8.01 2.93
CA LEU A 88 0.64 8.48 2.14
C LEU A 88 1.01 8.64 0.67
N ALA A 89 2.15 9.25 0.38
CA ALA A 89 2.65 9.40 -0.99
C ALA A 89 2.89 8.05 -1.69
N LEU A 90 3.35 7.02 -0.96
CA LEU A 90 3.47 5.67 -1.50
C LEU A 90 2.11 5.14 -1.98
N ILE A 91 1.03 5.40 -1.26
CA ILE A 91 -0.32 4.97 -1.67
C ILE A 91 -0.80 5.82 -2.84
N VAL A 92 -0.73 7.14 -2.70
CA VAL A 92 -1.31 8.10 -3.66
C VAL A 92 -0.60 8.05 -5.02
N TYR A 93 0.74 8.02 -5.05
CA TYR A 93 1.50 8.03 -6.30
C TYR A 93 1.48 6.69 -7.03
N ASN A 94 1.09 5.61 -6.35
CA ASN A 94 0.93 4.31 -6.96
C ASN A 94 -0.56 3.97 -7.18
N THR A 95 -1.42 4.98 -7.28
CA THR A 95 -2.82 4.85 -7.62
C THR A 95 -3.12 5.73 -8.82
N GLU A 96 -3.74 5.19 -9.86
CA GLU A 96 -4.02 5.95 -11.10
C GLU A 96 -5.02 7.09 -10.85
N ASN A 97 -6.10 6.79 -10.12
CA ASN A 97 -7.14 7.77 -9.78
C ASN A 97 -7.45 7.75 -8.28
N PRO A 98 -6.59 8.37 -7.44
CA PRO A 98 -6.72 8.29 -5.99
C PRO A 98 -8.04 8.85 -5.48
N VAL A 99 -8.56 9.93 -6.09
CA VAL A 99 -9.89 10.48 -5.72
C VAL A 99 -11.01 9.51 -6.11
N GLY A 100 -10.94 8.94 -7.31
CA GLY A 100 -11.97 8.03 -7.82
C GLY A 100 -12.13 6.75 -7.00
N VAL A 101 -11.07 6.29 -6.36
CA VAL A 101 -11.10 5.11 -5.45
C VAL A 101 -11.31 5.49 -3.98
N GLY A 102 -11.56 6.78 -3.69
CA GLY A 102 -11.92 7.26 -2.35
C GLY A 102 -10.75 7.62 -1.41
N ILE A 103 -9.52 7.73 -1.90
CA ILE A 103 -8.37 8.10 -1.07
C ILE A 103 -8.42 9.60 -0.72
N GLN A 104 -8.38 9.91 0.57
CA GLN A 104 -8.24 11.28 1.07
C GLN A 104 -6.75 11.70 1.09
N MET A 105 -6.35 12.59 0.18
CA MET A 105 -4.96 13.03 0.04
C MET A 105 -4.47 14.02 1.11
N SER A 106 -5.39 14.62 1.89
CA SER A 106 -5.06 15.53 2.99
C SER A 106 -4.97 14.86 4.37
N GLY A 107 -5.29 13.56 4.44
CA GLY A 107 -5.40 12.79 5.68
C GLY A 107 -4.12 12.09 6.10
N MET A 108 -4.28 11.08 6.96
CA MET A 108 -3.18 10.19 7.37
C MET A 108 -3.06 8.98 6.45
N ALA A 109 -1.85 8.40 6.38
CA ALA A 109 -1.62 7.18 5.61
C ALA A 109 -2.52 6.02 6.07
N VAL A 110 -2.77 5.91 7.38
CA VAL A 110 -3.69 4.92 7.96
C VAL A 110 -5.14 5.07 7.48
N GLU A 111 -5.60 6.30 7.23
CA GLU A 111 -6.96 6.59 6.78
C GLU A 111 -7.13 6.19 5.31
N ALA A 112 -6.17 6.58 4.47
CA ALA A 112 -6.10 6.17 3.07
C ALA A 112 -6.07 4.64 2.94
N TRP A 113 -5.20 3.98 3.73
CA TRP A 113 -5.08 2.53 3.72
C TRP A 113 -6.35 1.81 4.22
N SER A 114 -6.95 2.32 5.29
CA SER A 114 -8.20 1.76 5.83
C SER A 114 -9.34 1.88 4.82
N THR A 115 -9.39 2.97 4.06
CA THR A 115 -10.41 3.18 3.02
C THR A 115 -10.29 2.15 1.91
N LEU A 116 -9.07 1.92 1.41
CA LEU A 116 -8.80 0.90 0.41
C LEU A 116 -9.14 -0.51 0.92
N ARG A 117 -8.72 -0.83 2.15
CA ARG A 117 -8.99 -2.15 2.75
C ARG A 117 -10.48 -2.43 2.93
N LYS A 118 -11.25 -1.43 3.33
CA LYS A 118 -12.71 -1.56 3.49
C LYS A 118 -13.42 -1.70 2.14
N SER A 119 -13.01 -0.92 1.16
CA SER A 119 -13.72 -0.82 -0.13
C SER A 119 -13.38 -1.98 -1.06
N TYR A 120 -12.11 -2.39 -1.09
CA TYR A 120 -11.60 -3.37 -2.07
C TYR A 120 -11.16 -4.69 -1.45
N GLY A 121 -10.87 -4.73 -0.14
CA GLY A 121 -10.46 -5.96 0.55
C GLY A 121 -11.56 -7.03 0.52
N ALA A 122 -12.76 -6.69 0.97
CA ALA A 122 -13.89 -7.63 0.99
C ALA A 122 -14.30 -8.09 -0.41
N VAL A 123 -14.27 -7.17 -1.40
CA VAL A 123 -14.59 -7.50 -2.81
C VAL A 123 -13.55 -8.43 -3.40
N SER A 124 -12.26 -8.21 -3.12
CA SER A 124 -11.18 -9.07 -3.59
C SER A 124 -11.25 -10.46 -2.95
N ASP A 125 -11.49 -10.54 -1.64
CA ASP A 125 -11.63 -11.81 -0.93
C ASP A 125 -12.83 -12.62 -1.47
N LEU A 126 -13.95 -11.96 -1.76
CA LEU A 126 -15.11 -12.58 -2.40
C LEU A 126 -14.79 -13.04 -3.83
N GLY A 127 -14.06 -12.23 -4.59
CA GLY A 127 -13.60 -12.58 -5.94
C GLY A 127 -12.74 -13.84 -5.94
N VAL A 128 -11.77 -13.92 -5.03
CA VAL A 128 -10.91 -15.10 -4.85
C VAL A 128 -11.75 -16.32 -4.47
N ALA A 129 -12.64 -16.21 -3.48
CA ALA A 129 -13.49 -17.32 -3.07
C ALA A 129 -14.43 -17.79 -4.21
N SER A 130 -14.92 -16.86 -5.03
CA SER A 130 -15.73 -17.16 -6.21
C SER A 130 -14.91 -17.91 -7.26
N MET A 131 -13.68 -17.46 -7.57
CA MET A 131 -12.79 -18.15 -8.51
C MET A 131 -12.43 -19.55 -8.00
N GLU A 132 -12.10 -19.71 -6.71
CA GLU A 132 -11.85 -21.02 -6.11
C GLU A 132 -13.06 -21.95 -6.25
N ASN A 133 -14.28 -21.43 -6.09
CA ASN A 133 -15.48 -22.22 -6.27
C ASN A 133 -15.69 -22.64 -7.75
N VAL A 134 -15.41 -21.75 -8.71
CA VAL A 134 -15.43 -22.08 -10.15
C VAL A 134 -14.43 -23.18 -10.46
N LEU A 135 -13.19 -23.06 -9.99
CA LEU A 135 -12.14 -24.07 -10.17
C LEU A 135 -12.52 -25.42 -9.54
N ARG A 136 -13.18 -25.42 -8.37
CA ARG A 136 -13.66 -26.66 -7.73
C ARG A 136 -14.84 -27.29 -8.47
N MET A 137 -15.69 -26.48 -9.10
CA MET A 137 -16.85 -26.95 -9.87
C MET A 137 -16.49 -27.37 -11.30
N ALA A 138 -15.37 -26.90 -11.83
CA ALA A 138 -14.83 -27.33 -13.10
C ALA A 138 -14.42 -28.81 -13.02
N LYS A 139 -15.37 -29.69 -13.38
CA LYS A 139 -15.13 -31.11 -13.57
C LYS A 139 -14.80 -31.36 -15.04
N TYR A 140 -13.70 -32.07 -15.27
CA TYR A 140 -13.36 -32.60 -16.59
C TYR A 140 -14.52 -33.46 -17.10
N LYS A 141 -15.07 -33.10 -18.27
CA LYS A 141 -15.99 -33.98 -19.00
C LYS A 141 -15.16 -34.83 -19.95
N ASP A 142 -15.31 -36.14 -19.84
CA ASP A 142 -14.51 -37.16 -20.57
C ASP A 142 -14.67 -37.11 -22.11
N SER A 143 -15.44 -36.14 -22.62
CA SER A 143 -15.69 -35.87 -24.04
C SER A 143 -15.24 -34.48 -24.50
N ALA A 144 -14.61 -33.68 -23.63
CA ALA A 144 -14.10 -32.34 -23.95
C ALA A 144 -12.60 -32.43 -24.29
N ASP A 145 -12.17 -31.74 -25.34
CA ASP A 145 -10.76 -31.72 -25.72
C ASP A 145 -9.96 -31.01 -24.61
N PHE A 146 -8.87 -31.64 -24.16
CA PHE A 146 -8.10 -31.18 -23.00
C PHE A 146 -7.59 -29.72 -23.13
N PRO A 147 -7.14 -29.25 -24.32
CA PRO A 147 -6.74 -27.86 -24.50
C PRO A 147 -7.90 -26.86 -24.37
N GLU A 148 -9.10 -27.22 -24.84
CA GLU A 148 -10.30 -26.36 -24.72
C GLU A 148 -10.74 -26.27 -23.25
N HIS A 149 -10.66 -27.37 -22.50
CA HIS A 149 -11.03 -27.38 -21.08
C HIS A 149 -10.10 -26.52 -20.22
N ILE A 150 -8.82 -26.38 -20.60
CA ILE A 150 -7.87 -25.50 -19.89
C ILE A 150 -8.01 -24.03 -20.31
N ALA A 151 -8.47 -23.74 -21.53
CA ALA A 151 -8.69 -22.38 -22.00
C ALA A 151 -9.91 -21.69 -21.36
N ASP A 152 -10.86 -22.48 -20.86
CA ASP A 152 -12.09 -22.01 -20.18
C ASP A 152 -11.95 -21.85 -18.64
N LEU A 153 -10.76 -22.12 -18.08
CA LEU A 153 -10.41 -21.94 -16.66
C LEU A 153 -9.74 -20.59 -16.40
#